data_AF-A0A6X6PNP0-F1
#
_entry.id   AF-A0A6X6PNP0-F1
#
_cell.length_a   1.000
_cell.length_b   1.000
_cell.length_c   1.000
_cell.angle_alpha   90.00
_cell.angle_beta   90.00
_cell.angle_gamma   90.00
#
_symmetry.space_group_name_H-M   'P 1'
#
loop_
_entity.id
_entity.type
_entity.pdbx_description
1 polymer ?
#
loop_
_entity_poly.entity_id
_entity_poly.type
_entity_poly.pdbx_seq_one_letter_code
_entity_poly.pdbx_strand_id
1 'polypeptide(L)'
;INKILSREKIDFEHFSVFTKEIRSNFNTADFQLFLKFYSLKAQERYSYCHVIGEQSHYTYSRAIIDFILTEIKKNPQKTIEHLKKKTKK
;
A
#
# COMPACT_ATOMS: atom_id res chain seq x y z
N ILE A 1 7.07 5.68 -0.63
CA ILE A 1 5.85 5.96 0.19
C ILE A 1 6.24 6.62 1.52
N ASN A 2 7.11 6.02 2.35
CA ASN A 2 7.55 6.62 3.63
C ASN A 2 8.02 8.09 3.52
N LYS A 3 8.83 8.43 2.51
CA LYS A 3 9.26 9.82 2.27
C LYS A 3 8.09 10.79 2.01
N ILE A 4 6.99 10.31 1.43
CA ILE A 4 5.80 11.13 1.15
C ILE A 4 4.94 11.25 2.41
N LEU A 5 4.76 10.17 3.19
CA LEU A 5 4.08 10.20 4.49
C LEU A 5 4.71 11.25 5.42
N SER A 6 6.04 11.27 5.53
CA SER A 6 6.75 12.28 6.33
C SER A 6 6.57 13.71 5.80
N ARG A 7 6.45 13.86 4.48
CA ARG A 7 6.26 15.17 3.83
C ARG A 7 4.84 15.70 4.02
N GLU A 8 3.84 14.83 3.94
CA GLU A 8 2.43 15.19 4.07
C GLU A 8 1.94 15.19 5.53
N LYS A 9 2.80 14.83 6.50
CA LYS A 9 2.46 14.66 7.92
C LYS A 9 1.25 13.75 8.14
N ILE A 10 1.17 12.67 7.36
CA ILE A 10 0.13 11.66 7.54
C ILE A 10 0.59 10.72 8.66
N ASP A 11 -0.19 10.68 9.73
CA ASP A 11 -0.01 9.71 10.81
C ASP A 11 -0.49 8.35 10.31
N PHE A 12 0.44 7.49 9.89
CA PHE A 12 0.14 6.11 9.55
C PHE A 12 0.31 5.26 10.81
N GLU A 13 -0.71 4.52 11.21
CA GLU A 13 -0.66 3.66 12.40
C GLU A 13 -1.15 2.26 12.03
N HIS A 14 -0.21 1.33 11.85
CA HIS A 14 -0.57 -0.06 11.68
C HIS A 14 -0.48 -0.81 13.01
N PHE A 15 -1.62 -1.24 13.54
CA PHE A 15 -1.65 -2.18 14.66
C PHE A 15 -1.41 -3.61 14.16
N SER A 16 -0.23 -4.16 14.46
CA SER A 16 0.04 -5.56 14.20
C SER A 16 -0.54 -6.41 15.32
N VAL A 17 -1.65 -7.09 15.03
CA VAL A 17 -2.33 -8.02 15.98
C VAL A 17 -1.39 -9.14 16.47
N PHE A 18 -0.38 -9.51 15.68
CA PHE A 18 0.55 -10.59 16.01
C PHE A 18 1.59 -10.19 17.05
N THR A 19 2.17 -9.00 16.90
CA THR A 19 3.23 -8.50 17.80
C THR A 19 2.72 -7.49 18.83
N LYS A 20 1.44 -7.09 18.74
CA LYS A 20 0.77 -6.14 19.65
C LYS A 20 1.44 -4.76 19.69
N GLU A 21 2.16 -4.39 18.64
CA GLU A 21 2.88 -3.13 18.48
C GLU A 21 2.26 -2.30 17.35
N ILE A 22 2.28 -0.98 17.55
CA ILE A 22 1.88 0.01 16.56
C ILE A 22 3.11 0.38 15.75
N ARG A 23 3.04 0.20 14.44
CA ARG A 23 4.10 0.59 13.51
C ARG A 23 3.63 1.72 12.62
N SER A 24 4.41 2.79 12.59
CA SER A 24 4.19 3.93 11.70
C SER A 24 4.98 3.84 10.40
N ASN A 25 5.66 2.71 10.17
CA ASN A 25 6.43 2.48 8.96
C ASN A 25 5.60 1.70 7.94
N PHE A 26 5.43 2.26 6.75
CA PHE A 26 4.73 1.60 5.66
C PHE A 26 5.70 0.69 4.90
N ASN A 27 5.48 -0.62 4.94
CA ASN A 27 6.38 -1.59 4.34
C ASN A 27 5.91 -2.02 2.94
N THR A 28 6.79 -2.65 2.17
CA THR A 28 6.47 -3.17 0.84
C THR A 28 5.42 -4.29 0.91
N ALA A 29 5.37 -5.02 2.03
CA ALA A 29 4.33 -6.03 2.28
C ALA A 29 2.93 -5.40 2.34
N ASP A 30 2.78 -4.28 3.07
CA ASP A 30 1.52 -3.53 3.15
C ASP A 30 1.12 -3.02 1.77
N PHE A 31 2.08 -2.47 1.03
CA PHE A 31 1.87 -2.02 -0.35
C PHE A 31 1.36 -3.15 -1.26
N GLN A 32 2.00 -4.33 -1.22
CA GLN A 32 1.54 -5.49 -1.99
C GLN A 32 0.14 -5.94 -1.59
N LEU A 33 -0.20 -5.83 -0.30
CA LEU A 33 -1.54 -6.13 0.18
C LEU A 33 -2.58 -5.17 -0.44
N PHE A 34 -2.28 -3.87 -0.49
CA PHE A 34 -3.11 -2.87 -1.18
C PHE A 34 -3.26 -3.16 -2.67
N LEU A 35 -2.15 -3.45 -3.33
CA LEU A 35 -2.16 -3.81 -4.75
C LEU A 35 -3.06 -5.00 -5.04
N LYS A 36 -3.00 -6.04 -4.19
CA LYS A 36 -3.86 -7.23 -4.30
C LYS A 36 -5.32 -6.92 -3.99
N PHE A 37 -5.58 -6.18 -2.90
CA PHE A 37 -6.94 -5.90 -2.45
C PHE A 37 -7.74 -5.08 -3.46
N TYR A 38 -7.12 -4.04 -4.01
CA TYR A 38 -7.74 -3.16 -5.00
C TYR A 38 -7.47 -3.62 -6.44
N SER A 39 -6.81 -4.78 -6.63
CA SER A 39 -6.39 -5.30 -7.93
C SER A 39 -5.69 -4.25 -8.82
N LEU A 40 -4.97 -3.31 -8.21
CA LEU A 40 -4.35 -2.17 -8.88
C LEU A 40 -3.22 -2.60 -9.83
N LYS A 41 -2.69 -3.81 -9.62
CA LYS A 41 -1.71 -4.43 -10.50
C LYS A 41 -2.28 -4.81 -11.86
N ALA A 42 -3.59 -5.07 -11.95
CA ALA A 42 -4.30 -5.37 -13.19
C ALA A 42 -4.79 -4.12 -13.91
N GLN A 43 -4.70 -2.95 -13.26
CA GLN A 43 -5.09 -1.68 -13.83
C GLN A 43 -3.87 -1.05 -14.53
N GLU A 44 -3.80 -1.15 -15.85
CA GLU A 44 -2.74 -0.53 -16.68
C GLU A 44 -2.59 0.98 -16.42
N ARG A 45 -3.68 1.65 -16.03
CA ARG A 45 -3.69 3.07 -15.66
C ARG A 45 -2.84 3.39 -14.42
N TYR A 46 -2.59 2.42 -13.55
CA TYR A 46 -1.85 2.61 -12.29
C TYR A 46 -0.52 1.85 -12.23
N SER A 47 -0.41 0.74 -12.96
CA SER A 47 0.78 -0.10 -12.98
C SER A 47 1.30 -0.23 -14.41
N TYR A 48 2.57 0.13 -14.60
CA TYR A 48 3.28 -0.11 -15.85
C TYR A 48 4.25 -1.26 -15.65
N CYS A 49 4.09 -2.34 -16.40
CA CYS A 49 5.02 -3.47 -16.37
C CYS A 49 6.07 -3.27 -17.46
N HIS A 50 7.32 -3.03 -17.07
CA HIS A 50 8.46 -3.10 -17.97
C HIS A 50 9.05 -4.52 -17.90
N VAL A 51 8.99 -5.25 -19.00
CA VAL A 51 9.69 -6.52 -19.13
C VAL A 51 11.04 -6.23 -19.82
N ILE A 52 12.14 -6.47 -19.12
CA ILE A 52 13.50 -6.33 -19.66
C ILE A 52 14.14 -7.72 -19.61
N GLY A 53 14.18 -8.39 -20.76
CA GLY A 53 14.62 -9.79 -20.84
C GLY A 53 13.72 -10.71 -20.02
N GLU A 54 14.31 -11.46 -19.08
CA GLU A 54 13.59 -12.35 -18.15
C GLU A 54 13.07 -11.64 -16.88
N GLN A 55 13.45 -10.37 -16.65
CA GLN A 55 13.08 -9.63 -15.44
C GLN A 55 11.88 -8.71 -15.69
N SER A 56 10.84 -8.85 -14.86
CA SER A 56 9.66 -7.99 -14.88
C SER A 56 9.76 -6.91 -13.80
N HIS A 57 9.98 -5.67 -14.21
CA HIS A 57 9.97 -4.50 -13.34
C HIS A 57 8.60 -3.81 -13.38
N TYR A 58 7.95 -3.74 -12.23
CA TYR A 58 6.70 -3.01 -12.09
C TYR A 58 6.99 -1.58 -11.65
N THR A 59 6.70 -0.63 -12.52
CA THR A 59 6.71 0.80 -12.20
C THR A 59 5.31 1.22 -11.81
N TYR A 60 5.18 1.78 -10.61
CA TYR A 60 3.91 2.24 -10.09
C TYR A 60 3.75 3.73 -10.33
N SER A 61 2.63 4.13 -10.94
CA SER A 61 2.32 5.54 -11.16
C SER A 61 2.04 6.26 -9.84
N ARG A 62 2.33 7.56 -9.81
CA ARG A 62 2.11 8.41 -8.63
C ARG A 62 0.66 8.39 -8.16
N ALA A 63 -0.30 8.22 -9.08
CA ALA A 63 -1.72 8.06 -8.77
C ALA A 63 -2.02 6.89 -7.82
N ILE A 64 -1.29 5.76 -7.92
CA ILE A 64 -1.47 4.63 -7.01
C ILE A 64 -1.03 5.01 -5.59
N ILE A 65 0.06 5.79 -5.51
CA ILE A 65 0.64 6.23 -4.25
C ILE A 65 -0.30 7.22 -3.58
N ASP A 66 -0.82 8.19 -4.34
CA ASP A 66 -1.82 9.17 -3.89
C ASP A 66 -3.10 8.49 -3.41
N PHE A 67 -3.56 7.46 -4.12
CA PHE A 67 -4.74 6.68 -3.72
C PHE A 67 -4.52 6.00 -2.37
N ILE A 68 -3.39 5.33 -2.19
CA ILE A 68 -3.04 4.66 -0.93
C ILE A 68 -2.89 5.68 0.20
N LEU A 69 -2.24 6.81 -0.06
CA LEU A 69 -2.09 7.89 0.93
C LEU A 69 -3.45 8.48 1.32
N THR A 70 -4.35 8.67 0.36
CA THR A 70 -5.71 9.17 0.61
C THR A 70 -6.53 8.20 1.46
N GLU A 71 -6.43 6.90 1.17
CA GLU A 71 -7.08 5.85 1.96
C GLU A 71 -6.54 5.80 3.39
N ILE A 72 -5.21 5.86 3.55
CA ILE A 72 -4.56 5.95 4.86
C ILE A 72 -4.99 7.24 5.58
N LYS A 73 -5.01 8.37 4.90
CA LYS A 73 -5.41 9.67 5.47
C LYS A 73 -6.87 9.66 5.93
N LYS A 74 -7.75 8.97 5.20
CA LYS A 74 -9.15 8.75 5.62
C LYS A 74 -9.26 7.82 6.83
N ASN A 75 -8.45 6.76 6.88
CA ASN A 75 -8.51 5.74 7.93
C ASN A 75 -7.13 5.19 8.29
N PRO A 76 -6.34 5.91 9.11
CA PRO A 76 -4.94 5.57 9.33
C PRO A 76 -4.77 4.23 10.07
N GLN A 77 -5.71 3.89 10.95
CA GLN A 77 -5.70 2.66 11.75
C GLN A 77 -6.43 1.49 11.09
N LYS A 78 -7.59 1.73 10.48
CA LYS A 78 -8.48 0.64 10.00
C LYS A 78 -8.16 0.13 8.61
N THR A 79 -7.40 0.87 7.80
CA THR A 79 -7.20 0.49 6.40
C THR A 79 -6.50 -0.87 6.27
N ILE A 80 -5.40 -1.09 7.00
CA ILE A 80 -4.68 -2.37 6.96
C ILE A 80 -5.52 -3.51 7.57
N GLU A 81 -6.25 -3.26 8.65
CA GLU A 81 -7.15 -4.28 9.24
C GLU A 81 -8.25 -4.71 8.26
N HIS A 82 -8.87 -3.76 7.57
CA HIS A 82 -9.86 -4.04 6.52
C HIS A 82 -9.26 -4.86 5.39
N LEU A 83 -8.05 -4.49 4.94
CA LEU A 83 -7.32 -5.24 3.93
C LEU A 83 -7.05 -6.69 4.38
N LYS A 84 -6.50 -6.87 5.59
CA LYS A 84 -6.17 -8.19 6.15
C LYS A 84 -7.40 -9.07 6.32
N LYS A 85 -8.51 -8.51 6.81
CA LYS A 85 -9.78 -9.25 6.99
C LYS A 85 -10.32 -9.80 5.67
N LYS A 86 -10.20 -9.02 4.58
CA LYS A 86 -10.77 -9.39 3.28
C LYS A 86 -9.86 -10.30 2.45
N THR A 87 -8.54 -10.31 2.71
CA THR A 87 -7.60 -11.24 2.04
C THR A 87 -7.71 -12.68 2.55
N LYS A 88 -8.42 -12.92 3.65
CA LYS A 88 -8.52 -14.23 4.33
C LYS A 88 -9.73 -15.06 3.91
N LYS A 89 -10.33 -14.78 2.76
CA LYS A 89 -11.51 -15.51 2.25
C LYS A 89 -11.12 -16.70 1.41
#